data_AF-A0A674A7H6-F1
#
_entry.id   AF-A0A674A7H6-F1
#
_cell.length_a   1.000
_cell.length_b   1.000
_cell.length_c   1.000
_cell.angle_alpha   90.00
_cell.angle_beta   90.00
_cell.angle_gamma   90.00
#
_symmetry.space_group_name_H-M   'P 1'
#
loop_
_entity.id
_entity.type
_entity.pdbx_description
1 polymer ?
#
loop_
_entity_poly.entity_id
_entity_poly.type
_entity_poly.pdbx_seq_one_letter_code
_entity_poly.pdbx_strand_id
1 'polypeptide(L)'
;VSCGLGSISTCGLGSESTSCGLGSESTCGLGSESTCGLGSISTCGLGSESACGLGSVSTCGLGSESTCGLGSESACGLGSVSTCGLGSESACGLGSESTCGLGSESTCGLGSVSACGLGSESTCGLGSESACGL
;
A
#
# COMPACT_ATOMS: atom_id res chain seq x y z
N VAL A 1 18.58 -3.75 4.21
CA VAL A 1 19.02 -2.51 4.88
C VAL A 1 18.13 -2.27 6.10
N SER A 2 18.70 -1.94 7.26
CA SER A 2 17.92 -1.62 8.46
C SER A 2 18.17 -0.17 8.88
N CYS A 3 17.09 0.59 9.01
CA CYS A 3 17.13 2.02 9.28
C CYS A 3 16.40 2.33 10.60
N GLY A 4 17.06 3.16 11.42
CA GLY A 4 16.59 3.54 12.75
C GLY A 4 15.47 4.57 12.70
N LEU A 5 15.25 5.27 13.81
CA LEU A 5 14.25 6.33 13.89
C LEU A 5 14.62 7.50 12.97
N GLY A 6 13.63 8.06 12.26
CA GLY A 6 13.81 9.29 11.47
C GLY A 6 14.79 9.13 10.31
N SER A 7 14.97 7.91 9.81
CA SER A 7 16.01 7.60 8.82
C SER A 7 15.45 7.64 7.41
N ILE A 8 16.26 8.10 6.45
CA ILE A 8 15.94 8.02 5.02
C ILE A 8 16.82 6.92 4.42
N SER A 9 16.18 5.90 3.84
CA SER A 9 16.84 4.78 3.18
C SER A 9 16.48 4.76 1.70
N THR A 10 17.48 4.58 0.85
CA THR A 10 17.28 4.29 -0.56
C THR A 10 17.91 2.95 -0.90
N CYS A 11 17.15 2.08 -1.55
CA CYS A 11 17.60 0.75 -1.91
C CYS A 11 17.32 0.51 -3.40
N GLY A 12 18.36 0.06 -4.09
CA GLY A 12 18.38 -0.08 -5.54
C GLY A 12 17.70 -1.37 -6.02
N LEU A 13 17.91 -1.67 -7.31
CA LEU A 13 17.39 -2.85 -8.00
C LEU A 13 17.71 -4.15 -7.23
N GLY A 14 16.69 -4.96 -6.94
CA GLY A 14 16.85 -6.29 -6.31
C GLY A 14 17.34 -6.23 -4.88
N SER A 15 16.94 -5.21 -4.12
CA SER A 15 17.28 -5.14 -2.70
C SER A 15 16.41 -6.12 -1.93
N GLU A 16 17.03 -7.17 -1.37
CA GLU A 16 16.34 -8.30 -0.74
C GLU A 16 15.33 -7.85 0.33
N SER A 17 15.69 -6.89 1.20
CA SER A 17 14.74 -6.33 2.18
C SER A 17 15.24 -5.02 2.79
N THR A 18 14.37 -4.03 2.94
CA THR A 18 14.61 -2.78 3.68
C THR A 18 13.64 -2.66 4.83
N SER A 19 14.12 -2.57 6.05
CA SER A 19 13.29 -2.42 7.24
C SER A 19 13.59 -1.11 7.94
N CYS A 20 12.60 -0.23 8.01
CA CYS A 20 12.69 1.10 8.55
C CYS A 20 11.77 1.25 9.75
N GLY A 21 12.31 1.83 10.83
CA GLY A 21 11.59 2.07 12.08
C GLY A 21 10.63 3.26 12.01
N LEU A 22 10.41 3.87 13.18
CA LEU A 22 9.53 5.03 13.40
C LEU A 22 9.94 6.27 12.61
N GLY A 23 8.97 6.89 11.92
CA GLY A 23 9.13 8.18 11.24
C GLY A 23 10.17 8.16 10.12
N SER A 24 10.35 7.01 9.48
CA SER A 24 11.41 6.79 8.49
C SER A 24 10.85 6.80 7.07
N GLU A 25 11.67 7.21 6.12
CA GLU A 25 11.34 7.16 4.69
C GLU A 25 12.18 6.09 4.00
N SER A 26 11.53 5.26 3.19
CA SER A 26 12.17 4.22 2.40
C SER A 26 11.79 4.38 0.93
N THR A 27 12.78 4.38 0.06
CA THR A 27 12.56 4.35 -1.39
C THR A 27 13.29 3.17 -1.99
N CYS A 28 12.52 2.22 -2.51
CA CYS A 28 13.01 0.96 -3.05
C CYS A 28 12.66 0.81 -4.54
N GLY A 29 13.62 0.27 -5.30
CA GLY A 29 13.50 0.06 -6.75
C GLY A 29 12.79 -1.25 -7.12
N LEU A 30 13.07 -1.76 -8.33
CA LEU A 30 12.51 -3.01 -8.84
C LEU A 30 12.77 -4.21 -7.90
N GLY A 31 11.75 -5.06 -7.73
CA GLY A 31 11.89 -6.36 -7.06
C GLY A 31 12.38 -6.24 -5.62
N SER A 32 11.96 -5.19 -4.91
CA SER A 32 12.44 -4.89 -3.57
C SER A 32 11.34 -5.09 -2.54
N GLU A 33 11.71 -5.52 -1.34
CA GLU A 33 10.81 -5.62 -0.19
C GLU A 33 11.09 -4.49 0.80
N SER A 34 10.06 -3.77 1.24
CA SER A 34 10.17 -2.68 2.21
C SER A 34 9.19 -2.88 3.36
N THR A 35 9.71 -2.87 4.58
CA THR A 35 8.92 -2.82 5.81
C THR A 35 9.14 -1.48 6.50
N CYS A 36 8.07 -0.76 6.80
CA CYS A 36 8.09 0.53 7.48
C CYS A 36 7.26 0.50 8.75
N GLY A 37 7.82 1.06 9.82
CA GLY A 37 7.18 1.18 11.12
C GLY A 37 6.15 2.31 11.18
N LEU A 38 5.97 2.87 12.37
CA LEU A 38 4.91 3.82 12.69
C LEU A 38 5.23 5.22 12.14
N GLY A 39 4.26 5.84 11.45
CA GLY A 39 4.41 7.18 10.87
C GLY A 39 5.43 7.26 9.75
N SER A 40 5.66 6.15 9.04
CA SER A 40 6.73 6.03 8.06
C SER A 40 6.20 6.11 6.63
N ILE A 41 7.08 6.42 5.69
CA ILE A 41 6.75 6.53 4.27
C ILE A 41 7.56 5.48 3.50
N SER A 42 6.88 4.67 2.72
CA SER A 42 7.48 3.66 1.85
C SER A 42 7.10 3.95 0.41
N THR A 43 8.08 4.00 -0.47
CA THR A 43 7.90 4.12 -1.91
C THR A 43 8.61 2.96 -2.58
N CYS A 44 7.87 2.12 -3.28
CA CYS A 44 8.38 0.92 -3.94
C CYS A 44 8.11 0.95 -5.44
N GLY A 45 9.08 0.44 -6.21
CA GLY A 45 9.05 0.41 -7.66
C GLY A 45 8.23 -0.74 -8.23
N LEU A 46 8.68 -1.30 -9.34
CA LEU A 46 7.97 -2.34 -10.08
C LEU A 46 8.21 -3.72 -9.46
N GLY A 47 7.16 -4.54 -9.33
CA GLY A 47 7.24 -5.89 -8.77
C GLY A 47 7.74 -5.91 -7.34
N SER A 48 7.36 -4.91 -6.55
CA SER A 48 7.90 -4.71 -5.20
C SER A 48 6.83 -4.97 -4.14
N GLU A 49 7.28 -5.25 -2.92
CA GLU A 49 6.41 -5.50 -1.77
C GLU A 49 6.67 -4.43 -0.71
N SER A 50 5.60 -3.85 -0.17
CA SER A 50 5.67 -2.81 0.84
C SER A 50 4.72 -3.14 1.99
N ALA A 51 5.23 -3.19 3.22
CA ALA A 51 4.44 -3.38 4.42
C ALA A 51 4.66 -2.21 5.37
N CYS A 52 3.60 -1.47 5.69
CA CYS A 52 3.64 -0.25 6.48
C CYS A 52 2.77 -0.37 7.74
N GLY A 53 3.30 0.13 8.86
CA GLY A 53 2.63 0.13 10.16
C GLY A 53 1.62 1.27 10.33
N LEU A 54 1.23 1.53 11.57
CA LEU A 54 0.24 2.56 11.94
C LEU A 54 0.59 3.96 11.40
N GLY A 55 -0.39 4.65 10.82
CA GLY A 55 -0.27 6.04 10.39
C GLY A 55 0.75 6.25 9.27
N SER A 56 0.98 5.24 8.44
CA SER A 56 2.04 5.24 7.44
C SER A 56 1.50 5.46 6.03
N VAL A 57 2.38 5.83 5.12
CA VAL A 57 2.06 6.01 3.71
C VAL A 57 2.86 5.01 2.88
N SER A 58 2.19 4.18 2.10
CA SER A 58 2.81 3.27 1.14
C SER A 58 2.47 3.70 -0.28
N THR A 59 3.47 3.73 -1.15
CA THR A 59 3.31 4.00 -2.57
C THR A 59 4.00 2.89 -3.34
N CYS A 60 3.28 2.20 -4.22
CA CYS A 60 3.77 1.07 -4.97
C CYS A 60 3.53 1.22 -6.47
N GLY A 61 4.52 0.80 -7.24
CA GLY A 61 4.52 0.85 -8.70
C GLY A 61 3.72 -0.28 -9.34
N LEU A 62 4.10 -0.65 -10.56
CA LEU A 62 3.41 -1.66 -11.36
C LEU A 62 3.64 -3.07 -10.81
N GLY A 63 2.59 -3.91 -10.77
CA GLY A 63 2.67 -5.31 -10.34
C GLY A 63 3.15 -5.47 -8.91
N SER A 64 2.84 -4.53 -8.03
CA SER A 64 3.40 -4.46 -6.68
C SER A 64 2.34 -4.78 -5.63
N GLU A 65 2.79 -5.18 -4.45
CA GLU A 65 1.92 -5.45 -3.31
C GLU A 65 2.18 -4.43 -2.19
N SER A 66 1.11 -3.85 -1.65
CA SER A 66 1.14 -3.01 -0.46
C SER A 66 0.25 -3.57 0.63
N THR A 67 0.78 -3.60 1.85
CA THR A 67 0.01 -3.86 3.06
C THR A 67 0.20 -2.69 4.01
N CYS A 68 -0.88 -2.05 4.40
CA CYS A 68 -0.90 -0.89 5.28
C CYS A 68 -1.71 -1.19 6.55
N GLY A 69 -1.18 -0.76 7.69
CA GLY A 69 -1.79 -0.90 9.00
C GLY A 69 -2.93 0.08 9.24
N LEU A 70 -3.25 0.33 10.51
CA LEU A 70 -4.36 1.21 10.90
C LEU A 70 -4.07 2.69 10.56
N GLY A 71 -5.08 3.43 10.13
CA GLY A 71 -4.96 4.86 9.82
C GLY A 71 -3.94 5.17 8.74
N SER A 72 -3.69 4.24 7.81
CA SER A 72 -2.60 4.33 6.84
C SER A 72 -3.14 4.62 5.45
N GLU A 73 -2.28 5.15 4.59
CA GLU A 73 -2.59 5.43 3.20
C GLU A 73 -1.77 4.50 2.31
N SER A 74 -2.41 3.95 1.27
CA SER A 74 -1.77 3.11 0.27
C SER A 74 -2.13 3.61 -1.13
N ALA A 75 -1.14 3.78 -1.99
CA ALA A 75 -1.33 4.10 -3.39
C ALA A 75 -0.59 3.09 -4.26
N CYS A 76 -1.32 2.32 -5.03
CA CYS A 76 -0.81 1.23 -5.85
C CYS A 76 -1.05 1.48 -7.34
N GLY A 77 -0.05 1.15 -8.15
CA GLY A 77 -0.06 1.29 -9.59
C GLY A 77 -0.90 0.24 -10.31
N LEU A 78 -0.50 -0.07 -11.54
CA LEU A 78 -1.20 -0.95 -12.46
C LEU A 78 -0.99 -2.43 -12.07
N GLY A 79 -2.06 -3.23 -12.08
CA GLY A 79 -2.00 -4.66 -11.76
C GLY A 79 -1.45 -4.96 -10.37
N SER A 80 -1.74 -4.08 -9.42
CA SER A 80 -1.14 -4.12 -8.08
C SER A 80 -2.17 -4.57 -7.04
N VAL A 81 -1.69 -5.04 -5.90
CA VAL A 81 -2.53 -5.50 -4.79
C VAL A 81 -2.31 -4.57 -3.59
N SER A 82 -3.38 -4.04 -3.04
CA SER A 82 -3.35 -3.20 -1.84
C SER A 82 -4.21 -3.84 -0.76
N THR A 83 -3.66 -3.96 0.44
CA THR A 83 -4.36 -4.39 1.65
C THR A 83 -4.21 -3.32 2.70
N CYS A 84 -5.32 -2.77 3.17
CA CYS A 84 -5.31 -1.69 4.15
C CYS A 84 -6.13 -2.07 5.38
N GLY A 85 -5.63 -1.67 6.55
CA GLY A 85 -6.25 -1.92 7.84
C GLY A 85 -7.47 -1.05 8.12
N LEU A 86 -7.73 -0.85 9.41
CA LEU A 86 -8.84 -0.06 9.92
C LEU A 86 -8.64 1.44 9.63
N GLY A 87 -9.71 2.14 9.21
CA GLY A 87 -9.67 3.60 9.02
C GLY A 87 -8.61 4.06 8.03
N SER A 88 -8.35 3.25 7.01
CA SER A 88 -7.24 3.44 6.08
C SER A 88 -7.75 3.82 4.70
N GLU A 89 -6.91 4.47 3.91
CA GLU A 89 -7.24 4.87 2.55
C GLU A 89 -6.39 4.09 1.55
N SER A 90 -7.04 3.56 0.51
CA SER A 90 -6.38 2.81 -0.57
C SER A 90 -6.75 3.40 -1.91
N ALA A 91 -5.75 3.72 -2.73
CA ALA A 91 -5.92 4.12 -4.11
C ALA A 91 -5.21 3.12 -5.02
N CYS A 92 -5.93 2.49 -5.94
CA CYS A 92 -5.43 1.43 -6.80
C CYS A 92 -5.65 1.79 -8.27
N GLY A 93 -4.63 1.53 -9.10
CA GLY A 93 -4.64 1.77 -10.54
C GLY A 93 -5.48 0.78 -11.34
N LEU A 94 -5.19 0.66 -12.63
CA LEU A 94 -5.90 -0.22 -13.57
C LEU A 94 -5.64 -1.70 -13.25
N GLY A 95 -6.70 -2.52 -13.25
CA GLY A 95 -6.59 -3.97 -13.08
C GLY A 95 -6.04 -4.37 -11.71
N SER A 96 -6.23 -3.54 -10.70
CA SER A 96 -5.66 -3.72 -9.37
C SER A 96 -6.68 -4.30 -8.40
N GLU A 97 -6.20 -4.93 -7.33
CA GLU A 97 -7.03 -5.44 -6.25
C GLU A 97 -6.82 -4.63 -4.98
N SER A 98 -7.89 -4.18 -4.35
CA SER A 98 -7.85 -3.46 -3.08
C SER A 98 -8.69 -4.17 -2.04
N THR A 99 -8.11 -4.45 -0.89
CA THR A 99 -8.83 -4.95 0.28
C THR A 99 -8.68 -3.97 1.42
N CYS A 100 -9.78 -3.44 1.94
CA CYS A 100 -9.78 -2.47 3.02
C CYS A 100 -10.56 -2.97 4.23
N GLY A 101 -10.04 -2.65 5.42
CA GLY A 101 -10.65 -2.94 6.71
C GLY A 101 -11.92 -2.11 6.97
N LEU A 102 -12.31 -2.02 8.24
CA LEU A 102 -13.52 -1.33 8.69
C LEU A 102 -13.32 0.19 8.77
N GLY A 103 -14.32 0.94 8.30
CA GLY A 103 -14.28 2.41 8.24
C GLY A 103 -13.22 2.97 7.29
N SER A 104 -12.83 2.21 6.27
CA SER A 104 -11.76 2.52 5.33
C SER A 104 -12.31 3.02 4.00
N GLU A 105 -11.51 3.74 3.23
CA GLU A 105 -11.87 4.19 1.89
C GLU A 105 -11.02 3.49 0.83
N SER A 106 -11.66 3.01 -0.22
CA SER A 106 -10.99 2.47 -1.40
C SER A 106 -11.38 3.23 -2.65
N THR A 107 -10.39 3.59 -3.45
CA THR A 107 -10.56 4.09 -4.81
C THR A 107 -9.83 3.16 -5.76
N CYS A 108 -10.53 2.60 -6.74
CA CYS A 108 -9.98 1.64 -7.67
C CYS A 108 -10.21 2.07 -9.13
N GLY A 109 -9.20 1.91 -9.97
CA GLY A 109 -9.24 2.21 -11.39
C GLY A 109 -10.09 1.23 -12.20
N LEU A 110 -10.04 1.33 -13.54
CA LEU A 110 -10.75 0.46 -14.47
C LEU A 110 -10.40 -1.03 -14.26
N GLY A 111 -11.40 -1.92 -14.32
CA GLY A 111 -11.18 -3.36 -14.28
C GLY A 111 -10.61 -3.88 -12.96
N SER A 112 -10.83 -3.15 -11.86
CA SER A 112 -10.26 -3.47 -10.56
C SER A 112 -11.23 -4.25 -9.68
N VAL A 113 -10.71 -4.86 -8.62
CA VAL A 113 -11.52 -5.55 -7.61
C VAL A 113 -11.33 -4.85 -6.28
N SER A 114 -12.43 -4.53 -5.60
CA SER A 114 -12.38 -3.92 -4.27
C SER A 114 -13.22 -4.72 -3.27
N ALA A 115 -12.60 -5.11 -2.16
CA ALA A 115 -13.27 -5.71 -1.01
C ALA A 115 -13.12 -4.78 0.19
N CYS A 116 -14.23 -4.44 0.85
CA CYS A 116 -14.20 -3.52 1.98
C CYS A 116 -14.99 -4.03 3.18
N GLY A 117 -14.48 -3.73 4.37
CA GLY A 117 -15.12 -4.03 5.65
C GLY A 117 -16.35 -3.15 5.94
N LEU A 118 -16.89 -3.31 7.15
CA LEU A 118 -18.07 -2.58 7.63
C LEU A 118 -17.87 -1.06 7.56
N GLY A 119 -18.87 -0.31 7.12
CA GLY A 119 -18.83 1.16 7.14
C GLY A 119 -17.72 1.77 6.29
N SER A 120 -17.19 1.01 5.34
CA SER A 120 -16.15 1.44 4.41
C SER A 120 -16.77 1.91 3.10
N GLU A 121 -16.11 2.87 2.45
CA GLU A 121 -16.53 3.39 1.16
C GLU A 121 -15.65 2.83 0.04
N SER A 122 -16.26 2.56 -1.11
CA SER A 122 -15.55 2.14 -2.31
C SER A 122 -16.02 2.90 -3.52
N THR A 123 -15.07 3.48 -4.23
CA THR A 123 -15.27 4.03 -5.56
C THR A 123 -14.48 3.18 -6.55
N CYS A 124 -15.13 2.71 -7.61
CA CYS A 124 -14.50 1.84 -8.58
C CYS A 124 -14.79 2.31 -10.00
N GLY A 125 -13.78 2.25 -10.87
CA GLY A 125 -13.90 2.59 -12.29
C GLY A 125 -14.77 1.59 -13.06
N LEU A 126 -15.07 1.90 -14.32
CA LEU A 126 -15.87 1.00 -15.19
C LEU A 126 -15.25 -0.40 -15.27
N GLY A 127 -16.11 -1.43 -15.27
CA GLY A 127 -15.68 -2.83 -15.35
C GLY A 127 -15.07 -3.38 -14.06
N SER A 128 -15.19 -2.66 -12.95
CA SER A 128 -14.68 -3.08 -11.65
C SER A 128 -15.76 -3.74 -10.81
N GLU A 129 -15.33 -4.61 -9.90
CA GLU A 129 -16.20 -5.26 -8.92
C GLU A 129 -15.93 -4.71 -7.52
N SER A 130 -16.99 -4.43 -6.76
CA SER A 130 -16.87 -3.99 -5.37
C SER A 130 -17.78 -4.81 -4.47
N ALA A 131 -17.22 -5.32 -3.37
CA ALA A 131 -17.91 -6.03 -2.32
C ALA A 131 -17.64 -5.33 -0.98
N CYS A 132 -18.53 -4.44 -0.57
CA CYS A 132 -18.48 -3.78 0.73
C CYS A 132 -19.43 -4.50 1.70
N GLY A 133 -18.90 -4.94 2.84
CA GLY A 133 -19.71 -5.47 3.94
C GLY A 133 -20.49 -4.34 4.62
N LEU A 134 -21.81 -4.48 4.74
CA LEU A 134 -22.68 -3.57 5.50
C LEU A 134 -22.71 -3.91 6.97
#